data_AF-A0A934ZGV9-F1
#
_entry.id   AF-A0A934ZGV9-F1
#
_cell.length_a   1.000
_cell.length_b   1.000
_cell.length_c   1.000
_cell.angle_alpha   90.00
_cell.angle_beta   90.00
_cell.angle_gamma   90.00
#
_symmetry.space_group_name_H-M   'P 1'
#
loop_
_entity.id
_entity.type
_entity.pdbx_description
1 polymer ?
#
loop_
_entity_poly.entity_id
_entity_poly.type
_entity_poly.pdbx_seq_one_letter_code
_entity_poly.pdbx_strand_id
1 'polypeptide(L)'
;MAAFVDARLRGLDPVALAEAVFVFVRDEVRHSWDIRGRRVTCVASEVLRHREGLCYAKSHLAAALLRRAGVPAGICYQRLTLDAADASAGHVVHALSTVFIAPLGRWIRFDARGNRPGVDARFSLTDEALAFPIRPEFGELDYLRNEPDAHPLIVASLTSHDDALALMAGALPSELPLP
;
A
#
# COMPACT_ATOMS: atom_id res chain seq x y z
N MET A 1 -3.81 -6.44 -16.77
CA MET A 1 -4.30 -5.16 -16.22
C MET A 1 -5.44 -4.58 -17.04
N ALA A 2 -5.30 -4.37 -18.36
CA ALA A 2 -6.37 -3.81 -19.21
C ALA A 2 -7.72 -4.52 -19.04
N ALA A 3 -7.75 -5.84 -19.20
CA ALA A 3 -8.97 -6.64 -19.01
C ALA A 3 -9.62 -6.48 -17.62
N PHE A 4 -8.82 -6.29 -16.57
CA PHE A 4 -9.36 -6.06 -15.23
C PHE A 4 -10.03 -4.68 -15.14
N VAL A 5 -9.35 -3.64 -15.62
CA VAL A 5 -9.87 -2.27 -15.63
C VAL A 5 -11.15 -2.20 -16.46
N ASP A 6 -11.14 -2.82 -17.64
CA ASP A 6 -12.30 -2.85 -18.53
C ASP A 6 -13.51 -3.57 -17.92
N ALA A 7 -13.27 -4.68 -17.20
CA ALA A 7 -14.33 -5.48 -16.62
C ALA A 7 -14.88 -4.90 -15.30
N ARG A 8 -14.07 -4.20 -14.51
CA ARG A 8 -14.43 -3.82 -13.14
C ARG A 8 -14.45 -2.33 -12.83
N LEU A 9 -13.75 -1.52 -13.62
CA LEU A 9 -13.54 -0.09 -13.31
C LEU A 9 -14.08 0.85 -14.40
N ARG A 10 -14.31 0.35 -15.61
CA ARG A 10 -14.76 1.16 -16.75
C ARG A 10 -16.12 1.80 -16.46
N GLY A 11 -16.22 3.11 -16.69
CA GLY A 11 -17.46 3.88 -16.57
C GLY A 11 -17.79 4.33 -15.14
N LEU A 12 -16.98 3.97 -14.15
CA LEU A 12 -17.09 4.51 -12.79
C LEU A 12 -16.61 5.96 -12.75
N ASP A 13 -17.24 6.78 -11.93
CA ASP A 13 -16.69 8.09 -11.57
C ASP A 13 -15.40 7.94 -10.72
N PRO A 14 -14.57 8.99 -10.59
CA PRO A 14 -13.29 8.89 -9.89
C PRO A 14 -13.37 8.41 -8.43
N VAL A 15 -14.44 8.73 -7.70
CA VAL A 15 -14.64 8.31 -6.31
C VAL A 15 -14.95 6.82 -6.26
N ALA A 16 -15.97 6.39 -7.01
CA ALA A 16 -16.37 4.99 -7.08
C ALA A 16 -15.22 4.10 -7.60
N LEU A 17 -14.44 4.62 -8.53
CA LEU A 17 -13.25 3.94 -9.07
C LEU A 17 -12.17 3.75 -8.01
N ALA A 18 -11.85 4.81 -7.25
CA ALA A 18 -10.88 4.74 -6.17
C ALA A 18 -11.30 3.75 -5.06
N GLU A 19 -12.57 3.81 -4.66
CA GLU A 19 -13.13 2.89 -3.67
C GLU A 19 -13.13 1.45 -4.17
N ALA A 20 -13.51 1.21 -5.43
CA ALA A 20 -13.49 -0.13 -6.03
C ALA A 20 -12.06 -0.71 -6.08
N VAL A 21 -11.06 0.11 -6.42
CA VAL A 21 -9.64 -0.31 -6.37
C VAL A 21 -9.21 -0.60 -4.95
N PHE A 22 -9.55 0.27 -3.99
CA PHE A 22 -9.24 0.05 -2.58
C PHE A 22 -9.81 -1.27 -2.07
N VAL A 23 -11.12 -1.50 -2.22
CA VAL A 23 -11.81 -2.72 -1.76
C VAL A 23 -11.19 -3.95 -2.39
N PHE A 24 -10.99 -3.91 -3.70
CA PHE A 24 -10.37 -5.01 -4.42
C PHE A 24 -8.96 -5.34 -3.93
N VAL A 25 -8.09 -4.33 -3.79
CA VAL A 25 -6.72 -4.58 -3.33
C VAL A 25 -6.73 -5.02 -1.87
N ARG A 26 -7.57 -4.42 -1.02
CA ARG A 26 -7.68 -4.78 0.40
C ARG A 26 -8.15 -6.22 0.60
N ASP A 27 -9.20 -6.62 -0.11
CA ASP A 27 -9.96 -7.84 0.18
C ASP A 27 -9.62 -9.01 -0.74
N GLU A 28 -9.23 -8.76 -1.99
CA GLU A 28 -8.94 -9.82 -2.97
C GLU A 28 -7.43 -10.03 -3.22
N VAL A 29 -6.55 -9.23 -2.62
CA VAL A 29 -5.09 -9.46 -2.63
C VAL A 29 -4.65 -9.76 -1.21
N ARG A 30 -4.22 -11.00 -0.96
CA ARG A 30 -3.80 -11.45 0.36
C ARG A 30 -2.51 -10.76 0.80
N HIS A 31 -2.45 -10.33 2.05
CA HIS A 31 -1.22 -9.81 2.62
C HIS A 31 -0.28 -10.96 2.99
N SER A 32 0.92 -11.02 2.40
CA SER A 32 1.82 -12.18 2.55
C SER A 32 2.11 -12.54 4.01
N TRP A 33 2.29 -11.55 4.89
CA TRP A 33 2.52 -11.80 6.31
C TRP A 33 1.32 -12.49 7.01
N ASP A 34 0.09 -12.12 6.66
CA ASP A 34 -1.11 -12.65 7.36
C ASP A 34 -1.36 -14.10 7.01
N ILE A 35 -1.12 -14.45 5.75
CA ILE A 35 -1.32 -15.80 5.24
C ILE A 35 -0.06 -16.67 5.36
N ARG A 36 1.00 -16.14 5.97
CA ARG A 36 2.35 -16.75 6.02
C ARG A 36 2.85 -17.18 4.63
N GLY A 37 2.51 -16.39 3.62
CA GLY A 37 2.91 -16.58 2.24
C GLY A 37 4.37 -16.20 2.03
N ARG A 38 5.07 -16.99 1.22
CA ARG A 38 6.50 -16.81 0.93
C ARG A 38 6.74 -16.03 -0.36
N ARG A 39 5.71 -15.77 -1.16
CA ARG A 39 5.89 -15.14 -2.47
C ARG A 39 6.22 -13.66 -2.31
N VAL A 40 7.35 -13.25 -2.86
CA VAL A 40 7.65 -11.83 -3.07
C VAL A 40 7.04 -11.38 -4.40
N THR A 41 6.29 -10.29 -4.37
CA THR A 41 5.78 -9.61 -5.56
C THR A 41 6.21 -8.16 -5.51
N CYS A 42 6.53 -7.58 -6.67
CA CYS A 42 6.97 -6.19 -6.75
C CYS A 42 6.15 -5.40 -7.77
N VAL A 43 6.11 -5.85 -9.03
CA VAL A 43 5.41 -5.11 -10.08
C VAL A 43 3.91 -5.41 -10.08
N ALA A 44 3.10 -4.39 -10.36
CA ALA A 44 1.63 -4.47 -10.29
C ALA A 44 1.03 -5.66 -11.07
N SER A 45 1.60 -6.02 -12.21
CA SER A 45 1.12 -7.15 -13.03
C SER A 45 1.28 -8.50 -12.33
N GLU A 46 2.34 -8.69 -11.55
CA GLU A 46 2.57 -9.90 -10.73
C GLU A 46 1.60 -9.95 -9.56
N VAL A 47 1.42 -8.83 -8.86
CA VAL A 47 0.48 -8.73 -7.73
C VAL A 47 -0.94 -9.05 -8.19
N LEU A 48 -1.35 -8.52 -9.35
CA LEU A 48 -2.65 -8.80 -9.95
C LEU A 48 -2.81 -10.28 -10.31
N ARG A 49 -1.76 -10.92 -10.83
CA ARG A 49 -1.76 -12.33 -11.22
C ARG A 49 -1.83 -13.25 -10.00
N HIS A 50 -0.98 -13.01 -9.01
CA HIS A 50 -0.78 -13.92 -7.88
C HIS A 50 -1.74 -13.66 -6.72
N ARG A 51 -2.36 -12.49 -6.65
CA ARG A 51 -3.29 -12.12 -5.56
C ARG A 51 -2.63 -12.18 -4.18
N GLU A 52 -1.35 -11.83 -4.14
CA GLU A 52 -0.53 -11.86 -2.93
C GLU A 52 0.54 -10.76 -3.00
N GLY A 53 0.79 -10.10 -1.87
CA GLY A 53 1.90 -9.18 -1.71
C GLY A 53 1.89 -8.48 -0.35
N LEU A 54 3.02 -7.88 0.00
CA LEU A 54 3.13 -6.98 1.15
C LEU A 54 2.46 -5.62 0.85
N CYS A 55 2.36 -4.75 1.85
CA CYS A 55 1.77 -3.40 1.70
C CYS A 55 2.36 -2.62 0.51
N TYR A 56 3.66 -2.73 0.24
CA TYR A 56 4.33 -2.13 -0.92
C TYR A 56 3.71 -2.57 -2.25
N ALA A 57 3.70 -3.88 -2.49
CA ALA A 57 3.25 -4.48 -3.74
C ALA A 57 1.75 -4.18 -3.97
N LYS A 58 0.97 -4.18 -2.89
CA LYS A 58 -0.44 -3.81 -2.91
C LYS A 58 -0.64 -2.34 -3.29
N SER A 59 0.16 -1.42 -2.73
CA SER A 59 0.13 -0.01 -3.11
C SER A 59 0.60 0.22 -4.56
N HIS A 60 1.60 -0.53 -5.04
CA HIS A 60 1.99 -0.52 -6.45
C HIS A 60 0.84 -0.92 -7.37
N LEU A 61 0.10 -1.98 -7.00
CA LEU A 61 -1.06 -2.44 -7.74
C LEU A 61 -2.18 -1.39 -7.76
N ALA A 62 -2.51 -0.81 -6.60
CA ALA A 62 -3.56 0.20 -6.49
C ALA A 62 -3.26 1.42 -7.39
N ALA A 63 -2.05 1.99 -7.25
CA ALA A 63 -1.63 3.11 -8.08
C ALA A 63 -1.66 2.78 -9.58
N ALA A 64 -1.17 1.61 -9.97
CA ALA A 64 -1.14 1.21 -11.37
C ALA A 64 -2.54 0.98 -11.97
N LEU A 65 -3.49 0.45 -11.20
CA LEU A 65 -4.88 0.27 -11.63
C LEU A 65 -5.60 1.61 -11.81
N LEU A 66 -5.45 2.52 -10.85
CA LEU A 66 -6.02 3.87 -10.91
C LEU A 66 -5.49 4.64 -12.13
N ARG A 67 -4.16 4.66 -12.31
CA ARG A 67 -3.52 5.31 -13.46
C ARG A 67 -3.97 4.70 -14.78
N ARG A 68 -4.09 3.37 -14.84
CA ARG A 68 -4.57 2.69 -16.05
C ARG A 68 -6.02 3.04 -16.39
N ALA A 69 -6.81 3.41 -15.39
CA ALA A 69 -8.17 3.90 -15.57
C ALA A 69 -8.26 5.42 -15.75
N GLY A 70 -7.12 6.12 -15.86
CA GLY A 70 -7.06 7.56 -16.14
C GLY A 70 -7.12 8.45 -14.90
N VAL A 71 -7.04 7.89 -13.69
CA VAL A 71 -7.05 8.68 -12.44
C VAL A 71 -5.61 8.86 -11.93
N PRO A 72 -5.16 10.11 -11.66
CA PRO A 72 -3.85 10.33 -11.05
C PRO A 72 -3.78 9.66 -9.68
N ALA A 73 -2.72 8.88 -9.46
CA ALA A 73 -2.50 8.15 -8.23
C ALA A 73 -1.00 8.09 -7.92
N GLY A 74 -0.66 7.84 -6.68
CA GLY A 74 0.73 7.75 -6.20
C GLY A 74 0.85 6.82 -5.02
N ILE A 75 2.04 6.83 -4.43
CA ILE A 75 2.39 6.00 -3.29
C ILE A 75 2.94 6.94 -2.21
N CYS A 76 2.55 6.71 -0.97
CA CYS A 76 3.13 7.40 0.18
C CYS A 76 3.58 6.38 1.22
N TYR A 77 4.37 6.83 2.19
CA TYR A 77 5.03 5.96 3.14
C TYR A 77 4.91 6.48 4.57
N GLN A 78 4.96 5.54 5.50
CA GLN A 78 5.05 5.75 6.92
C GLN A 78 6.24 4.95 7.47
N ARG A 79 6.82 5.39 8.57
CA ARG A 79 7.72 4.60 9.42
C ARG A 79 6.90 4.16 10.63
N LEU A 80 6.78 2.86 10.83
CA LEU A 80 6.01 2.26 11.92
C LEU A 80 6.90 1.34 12.76
N THR A 81 6.57 1.13 14.02
CA THR A 81 7.24 0.08 14.81
C THR A 81 6.83 -1.31 14.31
N LEU A 82 7.73 -2.28 14.48
CA LEU A 82 7.44 -3.68 14.15
C LEU A 82 6.52 -4.35 15.19
N ASP A 83 6.60 -3.90 16.45
CA ASP A 83 5.72 -4.34 17.54
C ASP A 83 4.69 -3.26 17.88
N ALA A 84 3.46 -3.66 18.21
CA ALA A 84 2.43 -2.72 18.62
C ALA A 84 2.65 -2.16 20.04
N ALA A 85 3.42 -2.83 20.90
CA ALA A 85 3.62 -2.42 22.28
C ALA A 85 4.61 -1.26 22.42
N ASP A 86 5.74 -1.30 21.70
CA ASP A 86 6.82 -0.30 21.79
C ASP A 86 7.75 -0.35 20.56
N ALA A 87 8.84 0.43 20.62
CA ALA A 87 9.85 0.51 19.57
C ALA A 87 11.03 -0.49 19.71
N SER A 88 10.99 -1.41 20.68
CA SER A 88 12.12 -2.31 20.99
C SER A 88 12.45 -3.27 19.85
N ALA A 89 11.45 -3.66 19.06
CA ALA A 89 11.61 -4.50 17.87
C ALA A 89 12.13 -3.73 16.64
N GLY A 90 12.32 -2.41 16.76
CA GLY A 90 12.71 -1.53 15.65
C GLY A 90 11.53 -1.08 14.79
N HIS A 91 11.87 -0.57 13.60
CA HIS A 91 10.92 0.05 12.69
C HIS A 91 10.94 -0.59 11.31
N VAL A 92 9.86 -0.38 10.58
CA VAL A 92 9.73 -0.75 9.17
C VAL A 92 8.99 0.36 8.43
N VAL A 93 9.35 0.56 7.16
CA VAL A 93 8.58 1.42 6.27
C VAL A 93 7.28 0.72 5.89
N HIS A 94 6.14 1.38 6.01
CA HIS A 94 4.84 0.92 5.52
C HIS A 94 4.41 1.76 4.32
N ALA A 95 3.78 1.13 3.33
CA ALA A 95 3.35 1.81 2.11
C ALA A 95 1.83 1.93 2.03
N LEU A 96 1.40 3.11 1.59
CA LEU A 96 0.03 3.53 1.38
C LEU A 96 -0.15 3.98 -0.07
N SER A 97 -1.39 4.27 -0.47
CA SER A 97 -1.70 4.79 -1.80
C SER A 97 -2.37 6.15 -1.72
N THR A 98 -2.15 6.97 -2.74
CA THR A 98 -2.81 8.26 -2.92
C THR A 98 -3.59 8.26 -4.23
N VAL A 99 -4.68 9.00 -4.28
CA VAL A 99 -5.49 9.20 -5.49
C VAL A 99 -5.98 10.64 -5.54
N PHE A 100 -5.88 11.28 -6.71
CA PHE A 100 -6.43 12.61 -6.91
C PHE A 100 -7.88 12.52 -7.39
N ILE A 101 -8.81 13.02 -6.57
CA ILE A 101 -10.22 13.04 -6.91
C ILE A 101 -10.55 14.41 -7.51
N ALA A 102 -10.54 14.49 -8.85
CA ALA A 102 -10.72 15.76 -9.57
C ALA A 102 -11.99 16.53 -9.19
N PRO A 103 -13.18 15.89 -9.04
CA PRO A 103 -14.38 16.60 -8.58
C PRO A 103 -14.26 17.23 -7.18
N LEU A 104 -13.36 16.73 -6.33
CA LEU A 104 -13.09 17.27 -5.00
C LEU A 104 -11.87 18.20 -4.97
N GLY A 105 -11.08 18.25 -6.05
CA GLY A 105 -9.87 19.06 -6.15
C GLY A 105 -8.77 18.68 -5.16
N ARG A 106 -8.76 17.45 -4.62
CA ARG A 106 -7.79 17.04 -3.58
C ARG A 106 -7.31 15.60 -3.72
N TRP A 107 -6.15 15.34 -3.11
CA TRP A 107 -5.61 14.00 -2.91
C TRP A 107 -6.28 13.32 -1.71
N ILE A 108 -6.63 12.05 -1.88
CA ILE A 108 -7.10 11.15 -0.84
C ILE A 108 -6.03 10.08 -0.63
N ARG A 109 -5.69 9.82 0.63
CA ARG A 109 -4.78 8.75 1.04
C ARG A 109 -5.61 7.58 1.55
N PHE A 110 -5.20 6.35 1.22
CA PHE A 110 -5.85 5.15 1.70
C PHE A 110 -4.85 4.01 1.91
N ASP A 111 -5.20 3.10 2.82
CA ASP A 111 -4.40 1.94 3.16
C ASP A 111 -5.05 0.64 2.70
N ALA A 112 -4.67 0.15 1.52
CA ALA A 112 -5.20 -1.09 0.97
C ALA A 112 -4.50 -2.35 1.51
N ARG A 113 -3.74 -2.27 2.60
CA ARG A 113 -2.95 -3.40 3.16
C ARG A 113 -3.80 -4.63 3.51
N GLY A 114 -5.07 -4.47 3.86
CA GLY A 114 -5.95 -5.59 4.20
C GLY A 114 -6.37 -5.58 5.66
N ASN A 115 -7.61 -5.95 5.92
CA ASN A 115 -8.15 -6.06 7.27
C ASN A 115 -7.82 -7.42 7.89
N ARG A 116 -7.55 -7.41 9.19
CA ARG A 116 -7.34 -8.59 10.05
C ARG A 116 -7.93 -8.26 11.43
N PRO A 117 -8.07 -9.22 12.36
CA PRO A 117 -8.50 -8.90 13.72
C PRO A 117 -7.66 -7.76 14.32
N GLY A 118 -8.33 -6.69 14.74
CA GLY A 118 -7.71 -5.47 15.26
C GLY A 118 -7.28 -4.42 14.22
N VAL A 119 -7.54 -4.64 12.91
CA VAL A 119 -7.23 -3.69 11.83
C VAL A 119 -8.47 -3.45 10.98
N ASP A 120 -8.93 -2.20 10.93
CA ASP A 120 -10.08 -1.76 10.12
C ASP A 120 -9.72 -0.55 9.24
N ALA A 121 -9.02 -0.81 8.14
CA ALA A 121 -8.76 0.20 7.13
C ALA A 121 -10.01 0.40 6.25
N ARG A 122 -10.36 1.66 5.98
CA ARG A 122 -11.54 2.05 5.20
C ARG A 122 -11.17 3.13 4.17
N PHE A 123 -11.82 3.08 3.01
CA PHE A 123 -11.78 4.20 2.09
C PHE A 123 -12.69 5.29 2.63
N SER A 124 -12.17 6.50 2.72
CA SER A 124 -12.89 7.64 3.28
C SER A 124 -12.46 8.90 2.55
N LEU A 125 -13.43 9.75 2.28
CA LEU A 125 -13.19 11.03 1.62
C LEU A 125 -12.85 12.14 2.61
N THR A 126 -13.20 12.00 3.89
CA THR A 126 -13.04 13.04 4.91
C THR A 126 -11.86 12.76 5.81
N ASP A 127 -11.96 11.69 6.58
CA ASP A 127 -11.02 11.34 7.64
C ASP A 127 -10.26 10.08 7.25
N GLU A 128 -8.94 10.09 7.38
CA GLU A 128 -8.14 8.92 7.09
C GLU A 128 -8.53 7.75 8.02
N ALA A 129 -8.72 6.57 7.43
CA ALA A 129 -8.94 5.32 8.16
C ALA A 129 -7.88 4.30 7.72
N LEU A 130 -6.64 4.53 8.17
CA LEU A 130 -5.47 3.71 7.85
C LEU A 130 -5.41 2.47 8.74
N ALA A 131 -4.63 1.45 8.34
CA ALA A 131 -4.47 0.26 9.15
C ALA A 131 -3.73 0.55 10.48
N PHE A 132 -2.81 1.50 10.44
CA PHE A 132 -1.97 1.89 11.57
C PHE A 132 -1.88 3.41 11.67
N PRO A 133 -2.36 4.02 12.76
CA PRO A 133 -2.10 5.43 13.04
C PRO A 133 -0.64 5.62 13.46
N ILE A 134 -0.09 6.80 13.19
CA ILE A 134 1.26 7.19 13.64
C ILE A 134 1.24 7.48 15.15
N ARG A 135 2.24 6.95 15.86
CA ARG A 135 2.53 7.17 17.27
C ARG A 135 3.89 7.83 17.43
N PRO A 136 3.96 9.17 17.43
CA PRO A 136 5.23 9.90 17.47
C PRO A 136 6.10 9.56 18.69
N GLU A 137 5.48 9.15 19.81
CA GLU A 137 6.16 8.71 21.04
C GLU A 137 7.06 7.48 20.82
N PHE A 138 6.82 6.69 19.77
CA PHE A 138 7.65 5.55 19.39
C PHE A 138 8.57 5.84 18.19
N GLY A 139 8.72 7.11 17.81
CA GLY A 139 9.54 7.52 16.66
C GLY A 139 8.92 7.11 15.32
N GLU A 140 7.61 6.85 15.29
CA GLU A 140 6.87 6.68 14.05
C GLU A 140 6.71 8.01 13.32
N LEU A 141 6.71 7.98 12.00
CA LEU A 141 6.70 9.17 11.16
C LEU A 141 5.84 8.95 9.91
N ASP A 142 5.06 9.96 9.54
CA ASP A 142 4.49 10.03 8.20
C ASP A 142 5.42 10.83 7.28
N TYR A 143 5.85 10.24 6.16
CA TYR A 143 6.72 10.96 5.23
C TYR A 143 5.95 12.04 4.44
N LEU A 144 4.61 12.03 4.43
CA LEU A 144 3.74 13.02 3.77
C LEU A 144 4.12 13.36 2.30
N ARG A 145 4.86 12.49 1.62
CA ARG A 145 5.22 12.63 0.20
C ARG A 145 4.29 11.80 -0.68
N ASN A 146 3.88 12.39 -1.79
CA ASN A 146 3.15 11.68 -2.84
C ASN A 146 4.12 11.31 -3.96
N GLU A 147 4.66 10.10 -3.91
CA GLU A 147 5.64 9.62 -4.87
C GLU A 147 4.94 9.12 -6.15
N PRO A 148 5.40 9.55 -7.33
CA PRO A 148 4.89 9.03 -8.60
C PRO A 148 5.36 7.58 -8.84
N ASP A 149 6.43 7.14 -8.21
CA ASP A 149 6.97 5.79 -8.40
C ASP A 149 7.23 5.08 -7.06
N ALA A 150 7.37 3.76 -7.12
CA ALA A 150 7.81 2.98 -5.98
C ALA A 150 9.20 3.43 -5.54
N HIS A 151 9.43 3.56 -4.23
CA HIS A 151 10.70 4.06 -3.73
C HIS A 151 11.82 3.06 -4.07
N PRO A 152 12.98 3.50 -4.59
CA PRO A 152 14.04 2.60 -5.07
C PRO A 152 14.52 1.58 -4.03
N LEU A 153 14.64 1.98 -2.76
CA LEU A 153 15.02 1.07 -1.67
C LEU A 153 14.00 -0.07 -1.47
N ILE A 154 12.70 0.23 -1.62
CA ILE A 154 11.64 -0.76 -1.49
C ILE A 154 11.70 -1.73 -2.68
N VAL A 155 11.82 -1.20 -3.89
CA VAL A 155 11.97 -2.02 -5.10
C VAL A 155 13.20 -2.92 -4.97
N ALA A 156 14.34 -2.38 -4.56
CA ALA A 156 15.57 -3.14 -4.37
C ALA A 156 15.39 -4.30 -3.38
N SER A 157 14.78 -4.07 -2.21
CA SER A 157 14.47 -5.13 -1.24
C SER A 157 13.57 -6.20 -1.86
N LEU A 158 12.47 -5.82 -2.52
CA LEU A 158 11.53 -6.77 -3.10
C LEU A 158 12.09 -7.57 -4.29
N THR A 159 13.03 -7.00 -5.05
CA THR A 159 13.63 -7.71 -6.20
C THR A 159 14.87 -8.53 -5.85
N SER A 160 15.45 -8.34 -4.66
CA SER A 160 16.64 -9.06 -4.20
C SER A 160 16.33 -10.27 -3.33
N HIS A 161 15.05 -10.55 -3.06
CA HIS A 161 14.60 -11.64 -2.20
C HIS A 161 13.51 -12.45 -2.89
N ASP A 162 13.48 -13.75 -2.63
CA ASP A 162 12.49 -14.69 -3.14
C ASP A 162 11.52 -15.20 -2.05
N ASP A 163 11.79 -14.87 -0.78
CA ASP A 163 10.98 -15.24 0.38
C ASP A 163 10.48 -14.02 1.16
N ALA A 164 9.17 -13.79 1.12
CA ALA A 164 8.53 -12.67 1.80
C ALA A 164 8.64 -12.74 3.33
N LEU A 165 8.74 -13.94 3.92
CA LEU A 165 8.91 -14.08 5.37
C LEU A 165 10.33 -13.73 5.80
N ALA A 166 11.34 -14.12 5.02
CA ALA A 166 12.73 -13.72 5.25
C ALA A 166 12.89 -12.20 5.09
N LEU A 167 12.23 -11.62 4.10
CA LEU A 167 12.24 -10.19 3.86
C LEU A 167 11.63 -9.41 5.05
N MET A 168 10.49 -9.86 5.58
CA MET A 168 9.87 -9.30 6.79
C MET A 168 10.72 -9.47 8.06
N ALA A 169 11.64 -10.43 8.09
CA ALA A 169 12.48 -10.68 9.26
C ALA A 169 13.69 -9.75 9.39
N GLY A 170 13.99 -8.92 8.38
CA GLY A 170 15.07 -7.93 8.50
C GLY A 170 15.65 -7.33 7.22
N ALA A 171 15.08 -7.61 6.05
CA ALA A 171 15.60 -7.06 4.78
C ALA A 171 14.79 -5.88 4.22
N LEU A 172 13.79 -5.43 4.97
CA LEU A 172 13.02 -4.24 4.68
C LEU A 172 13.69 -3.00 5.28
N PRO A 173 13.63 -1.85 4.60
CA PRO A 173 14.15 -0.61 5.17
C PRO A 173 13.34 -0.21 6.40
N SER A 174 14.06 0.19 7.44
CA SER A 174 13.47 0.74 8.67
C SER A 174 13.07 2.21 8.53
N GLU A 175 13.68 2.92 7.57
CA GLU A 175 13.40 4.32 7.26
C GLU A 175 13.71 4.65 5.80
N LEU A 176 13.12 5.72 5.30
CA LEU A 176 13.47 6.35 4.03
C LEU A 176 14.27 7.64 4.30
N PRO A 177 15.15 8.05 3.37
CA PRO A 177 15.84 9.33 3.46
C PRO A 177 14.83 10.49 3.61
N LEU A 178 15.09 11.33 4.61
CA LEU A 178 14.44 12.63 4.75
C LEU A 178 14.90 13.54 3.59
N PRO A 179 14.03 14.42 3.08
CA PRO A 179 14.40 15.39 2.05
C PRO A 179 15.50 16.36 2.50
#